data_AF-A0A661R9F8-F1
#
_entry.id   AF-A0A661R9F8-F1
#
_cell.length_a   1.000
_cell.length_b   1.000
_cell.length_c   1.000
_cell.angle_alpha   90.00
_cell.angle_beta   90.00
_cell.angle_gamma   90.00
#
_symmetry.space_group_name_H-M   'P 1'
#
loop_
_entity.id
_entity.type
_entity.pdbx_description
1 polymer ?
#
loop_
_entity_poly.entity_id
_entity_poly.type
_entity_poly.pdbx_seq_one_letter_code
_entity_poly.pdbx_strand_id
1 'polypeptide(L)'
;YLLFGTSYENEQAAFTTLEYIKAHEKYIDYLNLAVFNLPKFSDDAKDLDTREFYHGDLSLYLNFTHPFGWERKKVKQFLNKTFKKQVSVGTGIRKNPAFFSSNHAVFFKKYKENK
;
A
#
# COMPACT_ATOMS: atom_id res chain seq x y z
N TYR A 1 -1.26 5.78 5.87
CA TYR A 1 -0.62 4.64 5.16
C TYR A 1 -1.59 3.47 5.23
N LEU A 2 -1.83 2.77 4.13
CA LEU A 2 -2.72 1.60 4.08
C LEU A 2 -1.97 0.41 3.48
N LEU A 3 -2.07 -0.74 4.13
CA LEU A 3 -1.48 -2.01 3.70
C LEU A 3 -2.60 -2.98 3.35
N PHE A 4 -2.59 -3.51 2.12
CA PHE A 4 -3.59 -4.47 1.64
C PHE A 4 -2.94 -5.81 1.31
N GLY A 5 -3.71 -6.89 1.43
CA GLY A 5 -3.33 -8.25 1.04
C GLY A 5 -2.53 -9.02 2.08
N THR A 6 -2.67 -8.67 3.37
CA THR A 6 -2.19 -9.52 4.47
C THR A 6 -2.96 -10.82 4.51
N SER A 7 -2.39 -11.91 5.03
CA SER A 7 -3.07 -13.21 5.16
C SER A 7 -4.41 -13.16 5.89
N TYR A 8 -4.60 -12.19 6.79
CA TYR A 8 -5.83 -11.98 7.56
C TYR A 8 -6.90 -11.13 6.83
N GLU A 9 -6.56 -10.49 5.70
CA GLU A 9 -7.49 -9.61 4.98
C GLU A 9 -8.29 -10.41 3.96
N ASN A 10 -9.61 -10.29 3.97
CA ASN A 10 -10.46 -10.76 2.88
C ASN A 10 -11.01 -9.58 2.06
N GLU A 11 -11.70 -9.89 0.94
CA GLU A 11 -12.29 -8.87 0.07
C GLU A 11 -13.22 -7.91 0.83
N GLN A 12 -14.07 -8.44 1.72
CA GLN A 12 -15.00 -7.65 2.49
C GLN A 12 -14.30 -6.66 3.43
N ALA A 13 -13.19 -7.06 4.06
CA ALA A 13 -12.37 -6.19 4.89
C ALA A 13 -11.71 -5.06 4.07
N ALA A 14 -11.27 -5.36 2.85
CA ALA A 14 -10.73 -4.35 1.93
C ALA A 14 -11.78 -3.30 1.54
N PHE A 15 -13.04 -3.72 1.29
CA PHE A 15 -14.15 -2.79 1.06
C PHE A 15 -14.55 -2.01 2.32
N THR A 16 -14.47 -2.63 3.49
CA THR A 16 -14.70 -1.93 4.78
C THR A 16 -13.68 -0.79 4.95
N THR A 17 -12.42 -1.04 4.61
CA THR A 17 -11.37 0.00 4.58
C THR A 17 -11.70 1.12 3.60
N LEU A 18 -12.20 0.79 2.41
CA LEU A 18 -12.61 1.80 1.42
C LEU A 18 -13.72 2.71 1.95
N GLU A 19 -14.77 2.15 2.55
CA GLU A 19 -15.85 2.95 3.13
C GLU A 19 -15.37 3.81 4.30
N TYR A 20 -14.48 3.28 5.15
CA TYR A 20 -13.85 4.07 6.21
C TYR A 20 -13.10 5.28 5.63
N ILE A 21 -12.34 5.09 4.56
CA ILE A 21 -11.57 6.18 3.92
C ILE A 21 -12.49 7.23 3.32
N LYS A 22 -13.56 6.83 2.62
CA LYS A 22 -14.55 7.77 2.08
C LYS A 22 -15.23 8.58 3.18
N ALA A 23 -15.61 7.94 4.29
CA ALA A 23 -16.26 8.62 5.41
C ALA A 23 -15.36 9.67 6.10
N HIS A 24 -14.03 9.52 5.99
CA HIS A 24 -13.05 10.37 6.67
C HIS A 24 -12.18 11.18 5.70
N GLU A 25 -12.54 11.27 4.41
CA GLU A 25 -11.69 11.86 3.37
C GLU A 25 -11.22 13.28 3.69
N LYS A 26 -12.08 14.08 4.34
CA LYS A 26 -11.78 15.47 4.75
C LYS A 26 -10.62 15.61 5.75
N TYR A 27 -10.22 14.50 6.39
CA TYR A 27 -9.11 14.47 7.35
C TYR A 27 -7.85 13.82 6.76
N ILE A 28 -7.86 13.51 5.47
CA ILE A 28 -6.81 12.75 4.80
C ILE A 28 -6.25 13.61 3.68
N ASP A 29 -5.06 14.18 3.89
CA ASP A 29 -4.39 14.92 2.81
C ASP A 29 -3.73 13.99 1.79
N TYR A 30 -3.21 12.86 2.25
CA TYR A 30 -2.38 11.94 1.46
C TYR A 30 -2.59 10.48 1.86
N LEU A 31 -2.57 9.58 0.88
CA LEU A 31 -2.62 8.14 1.11
C LEU A 31 -1.47 7.42 0.42
N ASN A 32 -0.67 6.70 1.20
CA ASN A 32 0.22 5.68 0.67
C ASN A 32 -0.50 4.33 0.65
N LEU A 33 -0.62 3.73 -0.54
CA LEU A 33 -1.24 2.41 -0.74
C LEU A 33 -0.15 1.37 -0.99
N ALA A 34 0.00 0.43 -0.08
CA ALA A 34 0.97 -0.65 -0.17
C ALA A 34 0.27 -2.01 -0.32
N VAL A 35 0.93 -2.93 -1.02
CA VAL A 35 0.52 -4.34 -1.08
C VAL A 35 1.52 -5.14 -0.25
N PHE A 36 1.00 -5.93 0.68
CA PHE A 36 1.78 -6.75 1.58
C PHE A 36 2.73 -7.68 0.83
N ASN A 37 3.95 -7.80 1.34
CA ASN A 37 4.93 -8.79 0.93
C ASN A 37 5.24 -9.62 2.17
N LEU A 38 5.05 -10.94 2.11
CA LEU A 38 5.28 -11.84 3.22
C LEU A 38 6.79 -11.97 3.49
N PRO A 39 7.32 -11.53 4.65
CA PRO A 39 8.73 -11.69 4.95
C PRO A 39 9.10 -13.18 5.09
N LYS A 40 10.22 -13.61 4.51
CA LYS A 40 10.61 -15.04 4.47
C LYS A 40 10.80 -15.66 5.85
N PHE A 41 11.23 -14.88 6.84
CA PHE A 41 11.57 -15.34 8.18
C PHE A 41 10.63 -14.80 9.28
N SER A 42 9.45 -14.28 8.90
CA SER A 42 8.45 -13.83 9.88
C SER A 42 7.63 -15.00 10.43
N ASP A 43 7.09 -14.83 11.64
CA ASP A 43 6.14 -15.77 12.23
C ASP A 43 4.90 -15.96 11.34
N ASP A 44 4.42 -14.91 10.67
CA ASP A 44 3.30 -14.98 9.72
C ASP A 44 3.52 -15.98 8.58
N ALA A 45 4.76 -16.34 8.26
CA ALA A 45 5.05 -17.29 7.18
C ALA A 45 4.94 -18.76 7.60
N LYS A 46 4.98 -19.05 8.91
CA LYS A 46 5.05 -20.42 9.44
C LYS A 46 3.81 -21.24 9.12
N ASP A 47 2.64 -20.61 9.17
CA ASP A 47 1.34 -21.26 9.02
C ASP A 47 0.71 -21.07 7.63
N LEU A 48 1.48 -20.52 6.69
CA LEU A 48 1.02 -20.25 5.33
C LEU A 48 1.63 -21.25 4.33
N ASP A 49 0.83 -21.66 3.36
CA ASP A 49 1.32 -22.34 2.17
C ASP A 49 2.12 -21.34 1.33
N THR A 50 3.46 -21.46 1.37
CA THR A 50 4.39 -20.50 0.78
C THR A 50 5.19 -21.09 -0.38
N ARG A 51 5.62 -20.21 -1.28
CA ARG A 51 6.52 -20.53 -2.39
C ARG A 51 7.51 -19.39 -2.61
N GLU A 52 8.67 -19.71 -3.14
CA GLU A 52 9.68 -18.69 -3.41
C GLU A 52 9.15 -17.63 -4.37
N PHE A 53 9.43 -16.37 -4.07
CA PHE A 53 9.09 -15.26 -4.95
C PHE A 53 10.02 -15.22 -6.17
N TYR A 54 11.29 -15.54 -5.95
CA TYR A 54 12.37 -15.54 -6.93
C TYR A 54 13.47 -16.49 -6.46
N HIS A 55 14.03 -17.29 -7.38
CA HIS A 55 15.06 -18.30 -7.10
C HIS A 55 16.50 -17.76 -7.00
N GLY A 56 16.68 -16.44 -6.94
CA GLY A 56 18.00 -15.86 -6.65
C GLY A 56 18.34 -15.96 -5.16
N ASP A 57 19.64 -15.96 -4.85
CA ASP A 57 20.21 -16.26 -3.53
C ASP A 57 19.72 -15.38 -2.35
N LEU A 58 18.97 -14.31 -2.59
CA LEU A 58 18.63 -13.30 -1.58
C LEU A 58 17.15 -12.86 -1.61
N SER A 59 16.19 -13.77 -1.81
CA SER A 59 14.77 -13.41 -1.71
C SER A 59 14.35 -13.17 -0.25
N LEU A 60 14.12 -11.90 0.10
CA LEU A 60 13.60 -11.49 1.42
C LEU A 60 12.10 -11.76 1.61
N TYR A 61 11.39 -12.07 0.54
CA TYR A 61 9.93 -12.21 0.53
C TYR A 61 9.49 -13.52 -0.12
N LEU A 62 8.35 -14.02 0.36
CA LEU A 62 7.68 -15.21 -0.16
C LEU A 62 6.37 -14.82 -0.87
N ASN A 63 5.98 -15.65 -1.83
CA ASN A 63 4.58 -15.75 -2.24
C ASN A 63 3.87 -16.72 -1.29
N PHE A 64 2.56 -16.56 -1.15
CA PHE A 64 1.72 -17.49 -0.40
C PHE A 64 0.36 -17.66 -1.07
N THR A 65 -0.29 -18.80 -0.82
CA THR A 65 -1.70 -19.02 -1.15
C THR A 65 -2.55 -18.32 -0.11
N HIS A 66 -3.43 -17.41 -0.54
CA HIS A 66 -4.18 -16.58 0.40
C HIS A 66 -5.29 -17.40 1.09
N PRO A 67 -5.39 -17.45 2.44
CA PRO A 67 -6.36 -18.30 3.15
C PRO A 67 -7.82 -18.04 2.74
N PHE A 68 -8.18 -16.78 2.49
CA PHE A 68 -9.52 -16.37 2.04
C PHE A 68 -9.66 -16.23 0.51
N GLY A 69 -8.70 -16.72 -0.28
CA GLY A 69 -8.69 -16.56 -1.73
C GLY A 69 -8.53 -15.11 -2.22
N TRP A 70 -8.09 -14.20 -1.34
CA TRP A 70 -7.83 -12.78 -1.63
C TRP A 70 -6.41 -12.57 -2.19
N GLU A 71 -6.14 -13.30 -3.26
CA GLU A 71 -4.82 -13.38 -3.88
C GLU A 71 -4.24 -12.00 -4.25
N ARG A 72 -2.91 -11.88 -4.23
CA ARG A 72 -2.18 -10.64 -4.57
C ARG A 72 -2.64 -10.00 -5.89
N LYS A 73 -3.01 -10.81 -6.89
CA LYS A 73 -3.56 -10.33 -8.17
C LYS A 73 -4.91 -9.62 -7.97
N LYS A 74 -5.81 -10.19 -7.16
CA LYS A 74 -7.12 -9.59 -6.83
C LYS A 74 -6.93 -8.30 -6.03
N VAL A 75 -6.04 -8.29 -5.04
CA VAL A 75 -5.68 -7.08 -4.28
C VAL A 75 -5.22 -5.94 -5.21
N LYS A 76 -4.27 -6.22 -6.11
CA LYS A 76 -3.80 -5.24 -7.10
C LYS A 76 -4.91 -4.78 -8.03
N GLN A 77 -5.79 -5.67 -8.47
CA GLN A 77 -6.94 -5.33 -9.30
C GLN A 77 -7.92 -4.44 -8.55
N PHE A 78 -8.27 -4.77 -7.32
CA PHE A 78 -9.12 -3.95 -6.44
C PHE A 78 -8.54 -2.55 -6.26
N LEU A 79 -7.25 -2.43 -5.92
CA LEU A 79 -6.60 -1.14 -5.74
C LEU A 79 -6.65 -0.28 -7.02
N ASN A 80 -6.40 -0.87 -8.17
CA ASN A 80 -6.33 -0.13 -9.44
C ASN A 80 -7.71 0.15 -10.06
N LYS A 81 -8.64 -0.81 -9.99
CA LYS A 81 -9.94 -0.72 -10.67
C LYS A 81 -11.04 -0.14 -9.79
N THR A 82 -10.93 -0.27 -8.47
CA THR A 82 -11.99 0.09 -7.52
C THR A 82 -11.51 1.17 -6.56
N PHE A 83 -10.57 0.85 -5.66
CA PHE A 83 -10.18 1.73 -4.55
C PHE A 83 -9.73 3.11 -5.04
N LYS A 84 -8.71 3.16 -5.91
CA LYS A 84 -8.18 4.43 -6.41
C LYS A 84 -9.24 5.24 -7.16
N LYS A 85 -10.14 4.59 -7.92
CA LYS A 85 -11.17 5.32 -8.65
C LYS A 85 -12.17 5.96 -7.70
N GLN A 86 -12.67 5.22 -6.73
CA GLN A 86 -13.62 5.74 -5.76
C GLN A 86 -13.00 6.78 -4.84
N VAL A 87 -11.72 6.62 -4.48
CA VAL A 87 -10.98 7.57 -3.64
C VAL A 87 -10.40 8.74 -4.43
N SER A 88 -10.33 8.72 -5.77
CA SER A 88 -9.84 9.88 -6.54
C SER A 88 -10.97 10.81 -6.99
N VAL A 89 -12.20 10.31 -7.06
CA VAL A 89 -13.36 11.09 -7.47
C VAL A 89 -13.90 11.83 -6.24
N GLY A 90 -13.64 13.13 -6.16
CA GLY A 90 -14.28 14.03 -5.20
C GLY A 90 -13.57 14.25 -3.86
N THR A 91 -12.57 13.43 -3.51
CA THR A 91 -12.11 13.30 -2.12
C THR A 91 -11.06 14.31 -1.64
N GLY A 92 -10.55 15.20 -2.51
CA GLY A 92 -9.48 16.15 -2.16
C GLY A 92 -8.12 15.53 -1.80
N ILE A 93 -8.04 14.19 -1.69
CA ILE A 93 -6.83 13.45 -1.32
C ILE A 93 -5.80 13.59 -2.44
N ARG A 94 -4.63 14.13 -2.10
CA ARG A 94 -3.53 14.36 -3.04
C ARG A 94 -2.65 13.11 -3.14
N LYS A 95 -2.10 12.89 -4.33
CA LYS A 95 -1.22 11.74 -4.61
C LYS A 95 0.13 11.83 -3.87
N ASN A 96 0.74 13.01 -3.86
CA ASN A 96 2.05 13.24 -3.24
C ASN A 96 2.05 14.55 -2.42
N PRO A 97 2.73 14.57 -1.27
CA PRO A 97 3.03 15.83 -0.57
C PRO A 97 3.83 16.78 -1.45
N ALA A 98 3.58 18.09 -1.32
CA ALA A 98 4.27 19.12 -2.10
C ALA A 98 5.80 19.08 -1.96
N PHE A 99 6.29 18.58 -0.82
CA PHE A 99 7.72 18.55 -0.47
C PHE A 99 8.35 17.14 -0.54
N PHE A 100 7.57 16.09 -0.84
CA PHE A 100 8.09 14.71 -0.98
C PHE A 100 8.06 14.29 -2.46
N SER A 101 8.71 15.08 -3.31
CA SER A 101 9.01 14.68 -4.69
C SER A 101 10.31 13.86 -4.72
N SER A 102 10.61 13.19 -5.85
CA SER A 102 11.90 12.50 -6.05
C SER A 102 13.13 13.42 -5.92
N ASN A 103 12.90 14.74 -5.86
CA ASN A 103 13.94 15.72 -5.63
C ASN A 103 14.24 15.85 -4.13
N HIS A 104 15.42 15.39 -3.73
CA HIS A 104 15.94 15.49 -2.36
C HIS A 104 16.30 16.94 -1.97
N ALA A 105 16.14 17.91 -2.89
CA ALA A 105 16.38 19.34 -2.70
C ALA A 105 15.56 20.00 -1.57
N VAL A 106 14.55 19.33 -1.01
CA VAL A 106 13.78 19.88 0.11
C VAL A 106 14.64 20.14 1.35
N PHE A 107 15.72 19.38 1.53
CA PHE A 107 16.70 19.64 2.59
C PHE A 107 17.73 20.73 2.22
N PHE A 108 17.76 21.18 0.97
CA PHE A 108 18.76 22.12 0.44
C PHE A 108 18.22 23.53 0.19
N LYS A 109 16.96 23.82 0.56
CA LYS A 109 16.44 25.20 0.59
C LYS A 109 17.01 25.96 1.79
N LYS A 110 18.32 26.26 1.78
CA LYS A 110 18.96 27.20 2.70
C LYS A 110 19.29 28.51 1.98
N TYR A 111 18.69 29.58 2.51
CA TYR A 111 19.03 31.01 2.43
C TYR A 111 19.37 31.61 1.06
N LYS A 112 18.40 32.35 0.49
CA LYS A 112 18.77 33.56 -0.27
C LYS A 112 19.21 34.60 0.76
N GLU A 113 20.51 34.82 0.88
CA GLU A 113 21.03 36.06 1.44
C GLU A 113 20.52 37.21 0.55
N ASN A 114 19.79 38.14 1.14
CA ASN A 114 19.53 39.42 0.51
C ASN A 114 20.87 40.16 0.45
N LYS A 115 21.45 40.27 -0.75
CA LYS A 115 22.45 41.29 -1.06
C LYS A 115 21.76 42.61 -1.34
#